data_AF-A0A967CUG1-F1
#
_entry.id   AF-A0A967CUG1-F1
#
_cell.length_a   1.000
_cell.length_b   1.000
_cell.length_c   1.000
_cell.angle_alpha   90.00
_cell.angle_beta   90.00
_cell.angle_gamma   90.00
#
_symmetry.space_group_name_H-M   'P 1'
#
loop_
_entity.id
_entity.type
_entity.pdbx_description
1 polymer ?
#
loop_
_entity_poly.entity_id
_entity_poly.type
_entity_poly.pdbx_seq_one_letter_code
_entity_poly.pdbx_strand_id
1 'polypeptide(L)'
;PGSYLIRDYVRQLEGLRVSQQGLPLELRRISPSSWEVGLPNLEPLEIHYQLVATELSEGSLPLRQFLERMERAPNRVAGTAVFLTADASHTPAAFLHNLKHNKVLHERIIILQVDTMDVPRVAEANRVEVERLGKGFHTVIAHYGFTEQPDIPAALRACRPHGIAYDEMETSFFLGRETLIPAQRSTLGRVRRDWFISLSHSASATKTFFRIPPNRAIELGNQIQV
;
A
#
# COMPACT_ATOMS: atom_id res chain seq x y z
N PRO A 1 -11.78 -1.76 9.38
CA PRO A 1 -11.33 -2.38 10.67
C PRO A 1 -10.00 -3.11 10.44
N GLY A 2 -8.97 -2.85 11.27
CA GLY A 2 -7.58 -3.32 11.05
C GLY A 2 -6.58 -2.21 10.66
N SER A 3 -7.08 -1.03 10.27
CA SER A 3 -6.30 0.20 10.09
C SER A 3 -6.75 1.21 11.15
N TYR A 4 -5.86 1.57 12.07
CA TYR A 4 -6.10 2.58 13.11
C TYR A 4 -5.94 4.04 12.59
N LEU A 5 -5.97 4.23 11.27
CA LEU A 5 -6.09 5.54 10.64
C LEU A 5 -7.56 5.94 10.59
N ILE A 6 -7.92 7.11 11.15
CA ILE A 6 -9.17 7.79 10.81
C ILE A 6 -9.03 8.25 9.36
N ARG A 7 -9.46 7.40 8.43
CA ARG A 7 -9.58 7.78 7.03
C ARG A 7 -10.92 8.49 6.87
N ASP A 8 -10.87 9.74 6.41
CA ASP A 8 -12.06 10.52 6.10
C ASP A 8 -12.58 10.07 4.72
N TYR A 9 -13.04 8.82 4.63
CA TYR A 9 -13.46 8.15 3.39
C TYR A 9 -14.53 8.94 2.62
N VAL A 10 -15.23 9.85 3.32
CA VAL A 10 -16.27 10.70 2.74
C VAL A 10 -15.71 11.77 1.81
N ARG A 11 -14.43 12.14 1.91
CA ARG A 11 -13.82 13.06 0.92
C ARG A 11 -13.72 12.47 -0.48
N GLN A 12 -13.67 11.13 -0.57
CA GLN A 12 -13.58 10.41 -1.84
C GLN A 12 -14.97 10.13 -2.43
N LEU A 13 -16.03 10.37 -1.65
CA LEU A 13 -17.41 10.09 -2.03
C LEU A 13 -17.98 11.26 -2.83
N GLU A 14 -18.12 11.04 -4.14
CA GLU A 14 -18.73 11.98 -5.08
C GLU A 14 -20.12 11.50 -5.53
N GLY A 15 -20.96 12.44 -5.93
CA GLY A 15 -22.24 12.12 -6.59
C GLY A 15 -23.24 11.34 -5.74
N LEU A 16 -23.20 11.45 -4.40
CA LEU A 16 -24.18 10.82 -3.51
C LEU A 16 -25.60 11.26 -3.88
N ARG A 17 -26.43 10.30 -4.26
CA ARG A 17 -27.85 10.48 -4.53
C ARG A 17 -28.63 9.39 -3.84
N VAL A 18 -29.81 9.77 -3.34
CA VAL A 18 -30.76 8.84 -2.76
C VAL A 18 -32.06 8.95 -3.54
N SER A 19 -32.67 7.81 -3.86
CA SER A 19 -33.97 7.73 -4.52
C SER A 19 -34.86 6.70 -3.84
N GLN A 20 -36.16 6.89 -3.95
CA GLN A 20 -37.17 5.95 -3.49
C GLN A 20 -38.20 5.78 -4.62
N GLN A 21 -38.40 4.54 -5.07
CA GLN A 21 -39.26 4.22 -6.23
C GLN A 21 -38.95 5.05 -7.49
N GLY A 22 -37.66 5.33 -7.72
CA GLY A 22 -37.19 6.14 -8.87
C GLY A 22 -37.35 7.66 -8.70
N LEU A 23 -37.95 8.15 -7.61
CA LEU A 23 -38.02 9.57 -7.29
C LEU A 23 -36.81 9.99 -6.43
N PRO A 24 -36.08 11.05 -6.79
CA PRO A 24 -34.95 11.52 -6.00
C PRO A 24 -35.43 12.11 -4.66
N LEU A 25 -34.71 11.79 -3.58
CA LEU A 25 -34.92 12.36 -2.26
C LEU A 25 -33.83 13.39 -1.95
N GLU A 26 -34.22 14.49 -1.31
CA GLU A 26 -33.26 15.51 -0.88
C GLU A 26 -32.42 15.03 0.30
N LEU A 27 -31.10 15.16 0.15
CA LEU A 27 -30.11 14.81 1.17
C LEU A 27 -29.61 16.07 1.86
N ARG A 28 -29.76 16.12 3.18
CA ARG A 28 -29.20 17.17 4.02
C ARG A 28 -27.93 16.66 4.70
N ARG A 29 -26.78 17.26 4.39
CA ARG A 29 -25.53 16.91 5.08
C ARG A 29 -25.51 17.52 6.49
N ILE A 30 -25.41 16.67 7.51
CA ILE A 30 -25.39 17.10 8.92
C ILE A 30 -23.96 17.17 9.47
N SER A 31 -23.08 16.30 8.99
CA SER A 31 -21.68 16.24 9.43
C SER A 31 -20.74 15.94 8.24
N PRO A 32 -19.42 16.04 8.43
CA PRO A 32 -18.46 15.64 7.40
C PRO A 32 -18.68 14.22 6.88
N SER A 33 -19.26 13.30 7.66
CA SER A 33 -19.48 11.91 7.27
C SER A 33 -20.92 11.42 7.46
N SER A 34 -21.89 12.34 7.58
CA SER A 34 -23.29 11.99 7.85
C SER A 34 -24.27 12.86 7.07
N TRP A 35 -25.29 12.21 6.53
CA TRP A 35 -26.40 12.83 5.83
C TRP A 35 -27.71 12.34 6.44
N GLU A 36 -28.72 13.18 6.34
CA GLU A 36 -30.09 12.90 6.71
C GLU A 36 -30.98 13.05 5.48
N VAL A 37 -31.96 12.18 5.39
CA VAL A 37 -32.95 12.15 4.32
C VAL A 37 -34.33 12.07 4.96
N GLY A 38 -35.25 12.94 4.52
CA GLY A 38 -36.65 12.83 4.89
C GLY A 38 -37.28 11.66 4.14
N LEU A 39 -37.84 10.69 4.85
CA LEU A 39 -38.52 9.55 4.25
C LEU A 39 -40.02 9.86 4.10
N PRO A 40 -40.57 9.94 2.87
CA PRO A 40 -41.99 10.15 2.68
C PRO A 40 -42.82 8.90 3.02
N ASN A 41 -42.24 7.70 2.90
CA ASN A 41 -42.87 6.42 3.26
C ASN A 41 -41.80 5.36 3.66
N LEU A 42 -42.26 4.16 4.05
CA LEU A 42 -41.41 3.04 4.48
C LEU A 42 -40.97 2.10 3.34
N GLU A 43 -40.98 2.59 2.09
CA GLU A 43 -40.56 1.80 0.93
C GLU A 43 -39.03 1.70 0.82
N PRO A 44 -38.49 0.70 0.08
CA PRO A 44 -37.05 0.53 -0.10
C PRO A 44 -36.36 1.76 -0.72
N LEU A 45 -35.15 2.02 -0.25
CA LEU A 45 -34.36 3.20 -0.59
C LEU A 45 -33.12 2.78 -1.41
N GLU A 46 -32.84 3.49 -2.50
CA GLU A 46 -31.69 3.27 -3.36
C GLU A 46 -30.65 4.38 -3.14
N ILE A 47 -29.38 3.99 -2.96
CA ILE A 47 -28.27 4.92 -2.72
C ILE A 47 -27.21 4.74 -3.81
N HIS A 48 -26.93 5.81 -4.55
CA HIS A 48 -25.94 5.84 -5.62
C HIS A 48 -24.82 6.80 -5.26
N TYR A 49 -23.56 6.38 -5.42
CA TYR A 49 -22.39 7.24 -5.20
C TYR A 49 -21.20 6.75 -6.05
N GLN A 50 -20.22 7.62 -6.24
CA GLN A 50 -18.95 7.33 -6.88
C GLN A 50 -17.81 7.55 -5.89
N LEU A 51 -16.72 6.79 -6.04
CA LEU A 51 -15.51 6.96 -5.23
C LEU A 51 -14.36 7.39 -6.13
N VAL A 52 -13.81 8.60 -5.89
CA VAL A 52 -12.67 9.12 -6.65
C VAL A 52 -11.40 8.97 -5.82
N ALA A 53 -10.49 8.12 -6.29
CA ALA A 53 -9.16 7.95 -5.73
C ALA A 53 -8.17 8.93 -6.40
N THR A 54 -8.24 10.21 -6.07
CA THR A 54 -7.30 11.24 -6.56
C THR A 54 -6.20 11.51 -5.54
N GLU A 55 -5.18 10.65 -5.51
CA GLU A 55 -3.83 11.01 -5.06
C GLU A 55 -2.83 10.02 -5.69
N LEU A 56 -2.64 10.16 -7.00
CA LEU A 56 -1.60 9.47 -7.76
C LEU A 56 -0.26 10.18 -7.48
N SER A 57 0.35 9.83 -6.36
CA SER A 57 1.78 10.07 -6.15
C SER A 57 2.58 9.32 -7.25
N GLU A 58 3.85 9.70 -7.45
CA GLU A 58 4.77 9.04 -8.40
C GLU A 58 4.86 7.50 -8.24
N GLY A 59 4.28 6.91 -7.18
CA GLY A 59 4.14 5.47 -6.93
C GLY A 59 2.96 4.76 -7.62
N SER A 60 2.26 5.40 -8.57
CA SER A 60 1.06 4.83 -9.20
C SER A 60 1.25 4.23 -10.60
N LEU A 61 2.49 4.19 -11.12
CA LEU A 61 2.72 3.53 -12.40
C LEU A 61 2.67 2.00 -12.22
N PRO A 62 1.85 1.27 -12.99
CA PRO A 62 1.83 -0.19 -12.95
C PRO A 62 3.22 -0.75 -13.21
N LEU A 63 3.65 -1.70 -12.38
CA LEU A 63 5.01 -2.22 -12.38
C LEU A 63 5.43 -2.75 -13.77
N ARG A 64 4.53 -3.45 -14.47
CA ARG A 64 4.81 -3.95 -15.82
C ARG A 64 5.11 -2.82 -16.82
N GLN A 65 4.28 -1.78 -16.81
CA GLN A 65 4.47 -0.62 -17.69
C GLN A 65 5.80 0.08 -17.38
N PHE A 66 6.18 0.18 -16.10
CA PHE A 66 7.48 0.70 -15.72
C PHE A 66 8.64 -0.14 -16.28
N LEU A 67 8.55 -1.46 -16.18
CA LEU A 67 9.58 -2.39 -16.68
C LEU A 67 9.72 -2.40 -18.21
N GLU A 68 8.63 -2.14 -18.92
CA GLU A 68 8.61 -1.98 -20.38
C GLU A 68 9.29 -0.68 -20.81
N ARG A 69 8.97 0.43 -20.14
CA ARG A 69 9.56 1.76 -20.42
C ARG A 69 11.03 1.88 -20.02
N MET A 70 11.56 0.94 -19.25
CA MET A 70 12.95 0.92 -18.84
C MET A 70 13.84 0.45 -20.02
N GLU A 71 14.14 1.37 -20.93
CA GLU A 71 14.95 1.12 -22.14
C GLU A 71 16.44 0.90 -21.81
N ARG A 72 16.99 1.66 -20.86
CA ARG A 72 18.35 1.46 -20.33
C ARG A 72 18.29 1.06 -18.86
N ALA A 73 18.57 -0.21 -18.60
CA ALA A 73 18.74 -0.68 -17.23
C ALA A 73 19.97 0.00 -16.60
N PRO A 74 19.85 0.60 -15.41
CA PRO A 74 20.99 1.03 -14.61
C PRO A 74 21.96 -0.13 -14.34
N ASN A 75 23.16 0.21 -13.88
CA ASN A 75 24.15 -0.80 -13.51
C ASN A 75 23.58 -1.76 -12.47
N ARG A 76 23.81 -3.06 -12.68
CA ARG A 76 23.42 -4.10 -11.73
C ARG A 76 24.54 -4.40 -10.75
N VAL A 77 24.16 -4.59 -9.49
CA VAL A 77 25.03 -5.09 -8.42
C VAL A 77 24.53 -6.45 -7.96
N ALA A 78 25.45 -7.28 -7.45
CA ALA A 78 25.13 -8.58 -6.90
C ALA A 78 24.14 -8.47 -5.72
N GLY A 79 23.42 -9.58 -5.48
CA GLY A 79 22.51 -9.73 -4.36
C GLY A 79 21.03 -9.52 -4.71
N THR A 80 20.20 -9.53 -3.66
CA THR A 80 18.74 -9.46 -3.75
C THR A 80 18.22 -8.22 -3.03
N ALA A 81 17.39 -7.42 -3.69
CA ALA A 81 16.64 -6.34 -3.05
C ALA A 81 15.17 -6.71 -2.91
N VAL A 82 14.64 -6.62 -1.70
CA VAL A 82 13.22 -6.84 -1.40
C VAL A 82 12.58 -5.50 -1.07
N PHE A 83 11.70 -5.00 -1.93
CA PHE A 83 10.94 -3.78 -1.70
C PHE A 83 9.56 -4.13 -1.16
N LEU A 84 9.28 -3.74 0.08
CA LEU A 84 7.95 -3.93 0.66
C LEU A 84 6.99 -2.85 0.17
N THR A 85 5.78 -3.26 -0.21
CA THR A 85 4.72 -2.39 -0.72
C THR A 85 3.35 -2.85 -0.22
N ALA A 86 2.39 -1.93 -0.16
CA ALA A 86 0.99 -2.26 0.10
C ALA A 86 0.31 -2.94 -1.10
N ASP A 87 0.82 -2.67 -2.30
CA ASP A 87 0.29 -3.21 -3.56
C ASP A 87 1.45 -3.57 -4.50
N ALA A 88 1.58 -4.85 -4.83
CA ALA A 88 2.61 -5.37 -5.71
C ALA A 88 2.34 -5.14 -7.21
N SER A 89 1.13 -4.73 -7.58
CA SER A 89 0.79 -4.39 -8.98
C SER A 89 1.37 -3.03 -9.41
N HIS A 90 1.67 -2.17 -8.45
CA HIS A 90 2.23 -0.84 -8.65
C HIS A 90 3.72 -0.79 -8.30
N THR A 91 4.42 0.18 -8.90
CA THR A 91 5.85 0.36 -8.66
C THR A 91 6.09 1.00 -7.28
N PRO A 92 6.81 0.35 -6.35
CA PRO A 92 6.97 0.91 -5.01
C PRO A 92 7.75 2.23 -5.01
N ALA A 93 7.30 3.20 -4.22
CA ALA A 93 7.98 4.49 -4.09
C ALA A 93 9.44 4.34 -3.61
N ALA A 94 9.70 3.40 -2.69
CA ALA A 94 11.07 3.09 -2.25
C ALA A 94 11.97 2.62 -3.39
N PHE A 95 11.43 1.88 -4.36
CA PHE A 95 12.18 1.43 -5.53
C PHE A 95 12.50 2.58 -6.48
N LEU A 96 11.52 3.43 -6.78
CA LEU A 96 11.73 4.64 -7.59
C LEU A 96 12.75 5.58 -6.94
N HIS A 97 12.68 5.74 -5.62
CA HIS A 97 13.62 6.56 -4.86
C HIS A 97 15.04 5.98 -4.89
N ASN A 98 15.20 4.66 -4.73
CA ASN A 98 16.48 3.99 -4.90
C ASN A 98 17.07 4.25 -6.29
N LEU A 99 16.27 4.12 -7.33
CA LEU A 99 16.70 4.39 -8.71
C LEU A 99 17.12 5.84 -8.93
N LYS A 100 16.36 6.80 -8.41
CA LYS A 100 16.64 8.23 -8.55
C LYS A 100 17.98 8.63 -7.94
N HIS A 101 18.31 8.09 -6.78
CA HIS A 101 19.50 8.51 -6.02
C HIS A 101 20.71 7.60 -6.21
N ASN A 102 20.51 6.28 -6.14
CA ASN A 102 21.62 5.31 -6.21
C ASN A 102 21.93 4.90 -7.65
N LYS A 103 20.94 4.98 -8.56
CA LYS A 103 21.09 4.61 -9.98
C LYS A 103 21.61 3.17 -10.16
N VAL A 104 21.19 2.26 -9.29
CA VAL A 104 21.64 0.86 -9.25
C VAL A 104 20.43 -0.06 -9.17
N LEU A 105 20.52 -1.19 -9.85
CA LEU A 105 19.59 -2.32 -9.70
C LEU A 105 20.31 -3.48 -9.01
N HIS A 106 19.61 -4.26 -8.20
CA HIS A 106 20.17 -5.54 -7.75
C HIS A 106 19.94 -6.60 -8.84
N GLU A 107 20.73 -7.67 -8.85
CA GLU A 107 20.54 -8.80 -9.78
C GLU A 107 19.13 -9.38 -9.66
N ARG A 108 18.66 -9.56 -8.42
CA ARG A 108 17.28 -9.98 -8.12
C ARG A 108 16.54 -8.87 -7.39
N ILE A 109 15.37 -8.52 -7.90
CA ILE A 109 14.47 -7.55 -7.28
C ILE A 109 13.15 -8.24 -7.01
N ILE A 110 12.72 -8.20 -5.75
CA ILE A 110 11.47 -8.77 -5.28
C ILE A 110 10.60 -7.61 -4.80
N ILE A 111 9.44 -7.44 -5.42
CA ILE A 111 8.39 -6.55 -4.95
C ILE A 111 7.47 -7.39 -4.07
N LEU A 112 7.53 -7.16 -2.77
CA LEU A 112 6.84 -7.99 -1.77
C LEU A 112 5.65 -7.24 -1.18
N GLN A 113 4.48 -7.86 -1.28
CA GLN A 113 3.27 -7.43 -0.59
C GLN A 113 2.94 -8.43 0.53
N VAL A 114 2.53 -7.90 1.68
CA VAL A 114 1.96 -8.71 2.75
C VAL A 114 0.45 -8.56 2.70
N ASP A 115 -0.24 -9.66 2.49
CA ASP A 115 -1.70 -9.72 2.42
C ASP A 115 -2.25 -10.41 3.66
N THR A 116 -3.12 -9.71 4.39
CA THR A 116 -3.77 -10.24 5.59
C THR A 116 -5.16 -10.73 5.23
N MET A 117 -5.34 -12.05 5.23
CA MET A 117 -6.58 -12.72 4.89
C MET A 117 -7.55 -12.78 6.07
N ASP A 118 -8.85 -12.83 5.77
CA ASP A 118 -9.93 -12.98 6.76
C ASP A 118 -10.12 -14.44 7.21
N VAL A 119 -9.00 -15.08 7.54
CA VAL A 119 -8.94 -16.43 8.11
C VAL A 119 -7.94 -16.43 9.26
N PRO A 120 -8.10 -17.28 10.29
CA PRO A 120 -7.21 -17.24 11.45
C PRO A 120 -5.76 -17.54 11.08
N ARG A 121 -5.53 -18.52 10.19
CA ARG A 121 -4.21 -18.91 9.69
C ARG A 121 -4.29 -19.35 8.23
N VAL A 122 -3.23 -19.13 7.48
CA VAL A 122 -3.09 -19.58 6.09
C VAL A 122 -2.28 -20.87 6.02
N ALA A 123 -2.70 -21.80 5.16
CA ALA A 123 -1.96 -23.04 4.92
C ALA A 123 -0.63 -22.75 4.19
N GLU A 124 0.41 -23.51 4.49
CA GLU A 124 1.76 -23.25 3.95
C GLU A 124 1.82 -23.30 2.42
N ALA A 125 1.00 -24.14 1.79
CA ALA A 125 0.89 -24.22 0.33
C ALA A 125 0.37 -22.92 -0.32
N ASN A 126 -0.39 -22.12 0.44
CA ASN A 126 -0.95 -20.83 -0.01
C ASN A 126 -0.19 -19.64 0.62
N ARG A 127 0.95 -19.88 1.26
CA ARG A 127 1.71 -18.84 1.98
C ARG A 127 2.24 -17.78 1.04
N VAL A 128 2.61 -18.16 -0.18
CA VAL A 128 3.21 -17.27 -1.17
C VAL A 128 2.62 -17.47 -2.55
N GLU A 129 2.28 -16.37 -3.20
CA GLU A 129 2.07 -16.29 -4.63
C GLU A 129 3.29 -15.59 -5.25
N VAL A 130 3.90 -16.22 -6.25
CA VAL A 130 5.12 -15.70 -6.89
C VAL A 130 4.90 -15.57 -8.38
N GLU A 131 5.12 -14.35 -8.89
CA GLU A 131 5.13 -14.07 -10.31
C GLU A 131 6.51 -13.56 -10.76
N ARG A 132 6.96 -14.06 -11.92
CA ARG A 132 8.21 -13.64 -12.55
C ARG A 132 7.90 -12.64 -13.67
N LEU A 133 8.43 -11.42 -13.53
CA LEU A 133 8.26 -10.35 -14.51
C LEU A 133 9.40 -10.26 -15.53
N GLY A 134 10.44 -11.08 -15.37
CA GLY A 134 11.64 -11.06 -16.21
C GLY A 134 12.64 -9.98 -15.80
N LYS A 135 13.81 -9.93 -16.45
CA LYS A 135 14.91 -8.99 -16.13
C LYS A 135 15.30 -9.00 -14.62
N GLY A 136 15.19 -10.15 -13.95
CA GLY A 136 15.46 -10.27 -12.50
C GLY A 136 14.36 -9.74 -11.56
N PHE A 137 13.22 -9.27 -12.08
CA PHE A 137 12.08 -8.78 -11.31
C PHE A 137 11.07 -9.88 -10.99
N HIS A 138 10.60 -9.88 -9.75
CA HIS A 138 9.65 -10.83 -9.20
C HIS A 138 8.64 -10.08 -8.34
N THR A 139 7.37 -10.46 -8.41
CA THR A 139 6.33 -10.05 -7.46
C THR A 139 6.06 -11.22 -6.52
N VAL A 140 5.96 -10.94 -5.23
CA VAL A 140 5.66 -11.94 -4.20
C VAL A 140 4.54 -11.39 -3.34
N ILE A 141 3.42 -12.11 -3.26
CA ILE A 141 2.35 -11.84 -2.29
C ILE A 141 2.47 -12.88 -1.20
N ALA A 142 2.72 -12.43 0.03
CA ALA A 142 2.83 -13.30 1.19
C ALA A 142 1.52 -13.21 1.99
N HIS A 143 0.78 -14.31 2.06
CA HIS A 143 -0.52 -14.38 2.71
C HIS A 143 -0.40 -14.80 4.17
N TYR A 144 -1.07 -14.07 5.05
CA TYR A 144 -1.12 -14.35 6.48
C TYR A 144 -2.55 -14.25 6.99
N GLY A 145 -2.92 -15.12 7.92
CA GLY A 145 -4.18 -15.00 8.63
C GLY A 145 -4.14 -13.88 9.67
N PHE A 146 -5.31 -13.39 10.08
CA PHE A 146 -5.41 -12.26 11.02
C PHE A 146 -4.82 -12.53 12.41
N THR A 147 -4.59 -13.79 12.79
CA THR A 147 -3.92 -14.15 14.06
C THR A 147 -2.41 -14.39 13.89
N GLU A 148 -1.91 -14.44 12.66
CA GLU A 148 -0.52 -14.73 12.37
C GLU A 148 0.32 -13.45 12.44
N GLN A 149 1.54 -13.59 12.96
CA GLN A 149 2.55 -12.54 12.83
C GLN A 149 3.33 -12.80 11.54
N PRO A 150 3.39 -11.83 10.61
CA PRO A 150 4.16 -12.00 9.37
C PRO A 150 5.66 -12.22 9.62
N ASP A 151 6.22 -13.20 8.90
CA ASP A 151 7.65 -13.55 8.94
C ASP A 151 8.21 -13.52 7.52
N ILE A 152 8.73 -12.35 7.11
CA ILE A 152 9.20 -12.14 5.74
C ILE A 152 10.33 -13.09 5.35
N PRO A 153 11.37 -13.32 6.18
CA PRO A 153 12.38 -14.33 5.88
C PRO A 153 11.78 -15.73 5.65
N ALA A 154 10.79 -16.15 6.43
CA ALA A 154 10.11 -17.44 6.21
C ALA A 154 9.35 -17.48 4.87
N ALA A 155 8.59 -16.43 4.54
CA ALA A 155 7.91 -16.34 3.24
C ALA A 155 8.91 -16.38 2.06
N LEU A 156 10.06 -15.70 2.17
CA LEU A 156 11.09 -15.74 1.14
C LEU A 156 11.73 -17.12 1.00
N ARG A 157 11.90 -17.87 2.09
CA ARG A 157 12.34 -19.29 2.02
C ARG A 157 11.30 -20.16 1.31
N ALA A 158 10.01 -19.92 1.53
CA ALA A 158 8.92 -20.62 0.85
C ALA A 158 8.89 -20.35 -0.66
N CYS A 159 9.53 -19.28 -1.15
CA CYS A 159 9.64 -18.98 -2.58
C CYS A 159 10.70 -19.84 -3.32
N ARG A 160 11.47 -20.70 -2.61
CA ARG A 160 12.52 -21.55 -3.20
C ARG A 160 12.05 -22.44 -4.36
N PRO A 161 10.88 -23.12 -4.27
CA PRO A 161 10.34 -23.90 -5.40
C PRO A 161 10.05 -23.04 -6.64
N HIS A 162 9.78 -21.74 -6.45
CA HIS A 162 9.57 -20.77 -7.52
C HIS A 162 10.88 -20.18 -8.07
N GLY A 163 12.04 -20.78 -7.76
CA GLY A 163 13.36 -20.39 -8.24
C GLY A 163 13.94 -19.13 -7.59
N ILE A 164 13.34 -18.67 -6.49
CA ILE A 164 13.88 -17.58 -5.67
C ILE A 164 14.67 -18.20 -4.52
N ALA A 165 16.00 -18.21 -4.65
CA ALA A 165 16.88 -18.58 -3.55
C ALA A 165 17.06 -17.37 -2.62
N TYR A 166 16.49 -17.47 -1.42
CA TYR A 166 16.70 -16.48 -0.36
C TYR A 166 17.99 -16.78 0.40
N ASP A 167 18.88 -15.80 0.41
CA ASP A 167 20.05 -15.76 1.29
C ASP A 167 19.98 -14.46 2.09
N GLU A 168 19.90 -14.58 3.41
CA GLU A 168 19.84 -13.43 4.32
C GLU A 168 21.06 -12.52 4.18
N MET A 169 22.24 -13.10 3.91
CA MET A 169 23.49 -12.36 3.82
C MET A 169 23.67 -11.62 2.48
N GLU A 170 22.86 -11.94 1.48
CA GLU A 170 22.85 -11.28 0.18
C GLU A 170 21.55 -10.49 -0.06
N THR A 171 20.64 -10.45 0.93
CA THR A 171 19.34 -9.78 0.80
C THR A 171 19.28 -8.48 1.59
N SER A 172 18.91 -7.41 0.91
CA SER A 172 18.63 -6.09 1.50
C SER A 172 17.12 -5.80 1.43
N PHE A 173 16.54 -5.40 2.54
CA PHE A 173 15.11 -5.09 2.65
C PHE A 173 14.89 -3.59 2.61
N PHE A 174 14.15 -3.12 1.62
CA PHE A 174 13.81 -1.72 1.44
C PHE A 174 12.37 -1.49 1.90
N LEU A 175 12.25 -0.71 2.97
CA LEU A 175 10.96 -0.31 3.54
C LEU A 175 10.66 1.11 3.08
N GLY A 176 9.54 1.28 2.37
CA GLY A 176 9.00 2.60 2.11
C GLY A 176 8.46 3.20 3.41
N ARG A 177 8.92 4.40 3.77
CA ARG A 177 8.34 5.18 4.87
C ARG A 177 7.67 6.40 4.29
N GLU A 178 6.35 6.42 4.32
CA GLU A 178 5.57 7.59 3.94
C GLU A 178 5.51 8.53 5.14
N THR A 179 6.28 9.60 5.07
CA THR A 179 6.26 10.67 6.06
C THR A 179 5.32 11.74 5.54
N LEU A 180 4.19 11.94 6.22
CA LEU A 180 3.26 13.00 5.87
C LEU A 180 3.88 14.35 6.27
N ILE A 181 3.98 15.27 5.32
CA ILE A 181 4.45 16.64 5.54
C ILE A 181 3.34 17.64 5.23
N PRO A 182 3.31 18.82 5.85
CA PRO A 182 2.27 19.81 5.57
C PRO A 182 2.31 20.31 4.13
N ALA A 183 1.20 20.21 3.40
CA ALA A 183 1.05 20.82 2.07
C ALA A 183 0.98 22.36 2.17
N GLN A 184 1.52 23.07 1.16
CA GLN A 184 1.41 24.55 1.08
C GLN A 184 -0.05 25.02 0.95
N ARG A 185 -0.91 24.22 0.30
CA ARG A 185 -2.35 24.43 0.19
C ARG A 185 -3.09 23.16 0.62
N SER A 186 -3.34 23.04 1.91
CA SER A 186 -4.12 21.92 2.48
C SER A 186 -5.56 22.36 2.75
N THR A 187 -6.53 21.54 2.37
CA THR A 187 -7.95 21.72 2.73
C THR A 187 -8.23 21.45 4.22
N LEU A 188 -7.28 20.84 4.94
CA LEU A 188 -7.32 20.68 6.39
C LEU A 188 -6.81 21.95 7.09
N GLY A 189 -7.53 22.40 8.13
CA GLY A 189 -7.05 23.46 9.03
C GLY A 189 -5.79 23.01 9.80
N ARG A 190 -4.89 23.95 10.13
CA ARG A 190 -3.54 23.67 10.68
C ARG A 190 -3.54 22.66 11.83
N VAL A 191 -4.38 22.88 12.84
CA VAL A 191 -4.45 22.02 14.03
C VAL A 191 -4.81 20.57 13.68
N ARG A 192 -5.79 20.36 12.78
CA ARG A 192 -6.20 19.00 12.37
C ARG A 192 -5.11 18.30 11.58
N ARG A 193 -4.41 19.04 10.74
CA ARG A 193 -3.29 18.53 9.93
C ARG A 193 -2.13 18.09 10.83
N ASP A 194 -1.72 18.93 11.78
CA ASP A 194 -0.58 18.64 12.66
C ASP A 194 -0.88 17.45 13.59
N TRP A 195 -2.11 17.35 14.10
CA TRP A 195 -2.57 16.17 14.84
C TRP A 195 -2.58 14.91 13.97
N PHE A 196 -3.06 14.99 12.73
CA PHE A 196 -3.10 13.87 11.81
C PHE A 196 -1.69 13.36 11.47
N ILE A 197 -0.76 14.28 11.16
CA ILE A 197 0.64 13.95 10.90
C ILE A 197 1.27 13.27 12.13
N SER A 198 1.04 13.80 13.32
CA SER A 198 1.56 13.25 14.58
C SER A 198 1.03 11.83 14.87
N LEU A 199 -0.27 11.59 14.65
CA LEU A 199 -0.89 10.26 14.81
C LEU A 199 -0.36 9.27 13.76
N SER A 200 -0.23 9.69 12.50
CA SER A 200 0.30 8.86 11.41
C SER A 200 1.76 8.44 11.66
N HIS A 201 2.58 9.34 12.23
CA HIS A 201 3.94 9.04 12.62
C HIS A 201 4.02 8.00 13.73
N SER A 202 3.12 8.07 14.72
CA SER A 202 3.11 7.14 15.85
C SER A 202 2.63 5.72 15.48
N ALA A 203 1.80 5.59 14.44
CA ALA A 203 1.26 4.30 14.01
C ALA A 203 2.24 3.45 13.14
N SER A 204 3.32 4.04 12.63
CA SER A 204 4.17 3.45 11.58
C SER A 204 5.39 2.66 12.10
N ALA A 205 5.34 2.06 13.29
CA ALA A 205 6.43 1.25 13.84
C ALA A 205 6.49 -0.16 13.18
N THR A 206 6.83 -0.19 11.89
CA THR A 206 6.61 -1.32 10.99
C THR A 206 7.72 -2.40 11.02
N LYS A 207 8.93 -2.06 11.52
CA LYS A 207 10.11 -2.96 11.47
C LYS A 207 9.97 -4.23 12.31
N THR A 208 9.49 -4.11 13.56
CA THR A 208 9.35 -5.25 14.49
C THR A 208 8.23 -6.19 14.06
N PHE A 209 7.25 -5.69 13.32
CA PHE A 209 6.08 -6.47 12.90
C PHE A 209 6.44 -7.56 11.88
N PHE A 210 7.38 -7.27 10.97
CA PHE A 210 7.75 -8.15 9.85
C PHE A 210 8.95 -9.08 10.08
N ARG A 211 9.53 -9.07 11.30
CA ARG A 211 10.69 -9.90 11.68
C ARG A 211 11.90 -9.76 10.74
N ILE A 212 12.08 -8.59 10.16
CA ILE A 212 13.20 -8.32 9.25
C ILE A 212 14.49 -8.14 10.08
N PRO A 213 15.61 -8.78 9.70
CA PRO A 213 16.89 -8.59 10.37
C PRO A 213 17.30 -7.11 10.41
N PRO A 214 17.61 -6.53 11.58
CA PRO A 214 17.76 -5.08 11.74
C PRO A 214 18.92 -4.51 10.92
N ASN A 215 20.01 -5.27 10.75
CA ASN A 215 21.19 -4.85 9.98
C ASN A 215 21.00 -4.96 8.45
N ARG A 216 19.85 -5.46 7.99
CA ARG A 216 19.51 -5.62 6.56
C ARG A 216 18.32 -4.76 6.12
N ALA A 217 17.70 -4.05 7.05
CA ALA A 217 16.58 -3.16 6.78
C ALA A 217 17.07 -1.74 6.45
N ILE A 218 16.79 -1.28 5.24
CA ILE A 218 17.02 0.07 4.76
C ILE A 218 15.65 0.76 4.68
N GLU A 219 15.48 1.85 5.42
CA GLU A 219 14.30 2.71 5.29
C GLU A 219 14.57 3.79 4.24
N LEU A 220 13.70 3.85 3.23
CA LEU A 220 13.70 4.93 2.25
C LEU A 220 12.47 5.79 2.51
N GLY A 221 12.69 6.95 3.14
CA GLY A 221 11.65 7.93 3.39
C GLY A 221 11.21 8.62 2.11
N ASN A 222 9.91 8.66 1.88
CA ASN A 222 9.28 9.54 0.90
C ASN A 222 8.40 10.55 1.64
N GLN A 223 8.42 11.82 1.24
CA GLN A 223 7.62 12.86 1.87
C GLN A 223 6.34 13.08 1.04
N ILE A 224 5.19 12.82 1.65
CA ILE A 224 3.88 13.03 1.01
C ILE A 224 3.25 14.28 1.62
N GLN A 225 2.81 15.22 0.77
CA GLN A 225 2.18 16.45 1.23
C GLN A 225 0.69 16.24 1.53
N VAL A 226 0.23 16.63 2.72
CA VAL A 226 -1.18 16.54 3.19
C VAL A 226 -1.68 17.87 3.73
#